data_AF-A0A150TQ57-F1
#
_entry.id   AF-A0A150TQ57-F1
#
_cell.length_a   1.000
_cell.length_b   1.000
_cell.length_c   1.000
_cell.angle_alpha   90.00
_cell.angle_beta   90.00
_cell.angle_gamma   90.00
#
_symmetry.space_group_name_H-M   'P 1'
#
loop_
_entity.id
_entity.type
_entity.pdbx_description
1 polymer ?
#
loop_
_entity_poly.entity_id
_entity_poly.type
_entity_poly.pdbx_seq_one_letter_code
_entity_poly.pdbx_strand_id
1 'polypeptide(L)'
;ERGVAPRLRHADARAGVTIMDRIAGTPLRPTRDPALLGRVAAALRRLHDGPPFPRGPSRMDFLRSLDAQCAALAGAGLPAELVRTADALERVSGPHAHAAPCHRDVNPNNVLVAADRVYLVDWTTAGAGDPFVDVAQLGVFAYPRPEQREALLEAYLGRPASDDDRARARVARAIALAYYAAGFFVAAARLGGPPPAGEEPRPFAEVLAAFGAAPERTHPGTVAAALLREMRREAQDVSRGRP
;
A
#
# COMPACT_ATOMS: atom_id res chain seq x y z
N GLU A 1 0.43 -19.33 12.10
CA GLU A 1 0.79 -19.59 13.52
C GLU A 1 0.56 -18.38 14.43
N ARG A 2 0.95 -17.15 14.04
CA ARG A 2 0.76 -15.93 14.88
C ARG A 2 -0.63 -15.27 14.82
N GLY A 3 -1.61 -15.92 14.18
CA GLY A 3 -2.97 -15.40 14.07
C GLY A 3 -3.09 -14.10 13.26
N VAL A 4 -2.24 -13.91 12.24
CA VAL A 4 -2.28 -12.78 11.30
C VAL A 4 -2.83 -13.20 9.94
N ALA A 5 -2.50 -14.40 9.46
CA ALA A 5 -3.03 -14.97 8.22
C ALA A 5 -4.06 -16.07 8.51
N PRO A 6 -4.97 -16.38 7.57
CA PRO A 6 -5.72 -17.63 7.62
C PRO A 6 -4.78 -18.83 7.72
N ARG A 7 -5.25 -19.93 8.34
CA ARG A 7 -4.41 -21.13 8.44
C ARG A 7 -4.14 -21.69 7.05
N LEU A 8 -2.87 -21.79 6.69
CA LEU A 8 -2.44 -22.49 5.49
C LEU A 8 -2.72 -23.99 5.63
N ARG A 9 -3.41 -24.57 4.65
CA ARG A 9 -3.73 -25.99 4.56
C ARG A 9 -2.83 -26.71 3.57
N HIS A 10 -2.49 -26.05 2.47
CA HIS A 10 -1.63 -26.59 1.43
C HIS A 10 -0.91 -25.46 0.69
N ALA A 11 0.32 -25.73 0.25
CA ALA A 11 1.07 -24.86 -0.66
C ALA A 11 1.85 -25.72 -1.65
N ASP A 12 1.71 -25.40 -2.93
CA ASP A 12 2.51 -25.95 -4.03
C ASP A 12 3.17 -24.79 -4.78
N ALA A 13 4.47 -24.64 -4.58
CA ALA A 13 5.25 -23.59 -5.22
C ALA A 13 5.45 -23.80 -6.73
N ARG A 14 5.40 -25.05 -7.23
CA ARG A 14 5.54 -25.36 -8.66
C ARG A 14 4.26 -25.01 -9.41
N ALA A 15 3.11 -25.33 -8.82
CA ALA A 15 1.81 -25.01 -9.39
C ALA A 15 1.37 -23.55 -9.12
N GLY A 16 2.01 -22.85 -8.19
CA GLY A 16 1.59 -21.51 -7.76
C GLY A 16 0.28 -21.54 -6.98
N VAL A 17 0.00 -22.63 -6.26
CA VAL A 17 -1.28 -22.85 -5.57
C VAL A 17 -1.10 -22.76 -4.06
N THR A 18 -1.98 -22.01 -3.40
CA THR A 18 -2.13 -22.04 -1.94
C THR A 18 -3.59 -22.27 -1.56
N ILE A 19 -3.81 -23.14 -0.57
CA ILE A 19 -5.13 -23.43 0.00
C ILE A 19 -5.08 -23.05 1.48
N MET A 20 -6.06 -22.26 1.92
CA MET A 20 -6.12 -21.75 3.29
C MET A 20 -7.55 -21.80 3.82
N ASP A 21 -7.69 -21.66 5.15
CA ASP A 21 -9.00 -21.57 5.78
C ASP A 21 -9.80 -20.38 5.23
N ARG A 22 -11.07 -20.63 4.92
CA ARG A 22 -12.01 -19.55 4.61
C ARG A 22 -12.34 -18.80 5.89
N ILE A 23 -12.04 -17.52 5.93
CA ILE A 23 -12.40 -16.64 7.05
C ILE A 23 -13.81 -16.12 6.85
N ALA A 24 -14.67 -16.28 7.85
CA ALA A 24 -15.98 -15.63 7.93
C ALA A 24 -15.80 -14.18 8.41
N GLY A 25 -15.21 -13.34 7.56
CA GLY A 25 -14.98 -11.93 7.82
C GLY A 25 -15.26 -11.08 6.59
N THR A 26 -15.33 -9.76 6.79
CA THR A 26 -15.56 -8.80 5.70
C THR A 26 -14.31 -7.97 5.45
N PRO A 27 -14.01 -7.60 4.19
CA PRO A 27 -12.99 -6.61 3.90
C PRO A 27 -13.13 -5.34 4.74
N LEU A 28 -12.01 -4.76 5.16
CA LEU A 28 -11.99 -3.52 5.91
C LEU A 28 -12.64 -2.43 5.05
N ARG A 29 -13.56 -1.69 5.67
CA ARG A 29 -14.15 -0.48 5.10
C ARG A 29 -13.66 0.74 5.87
N PRO A 30 -13.65 1.93 5.24
CA PRO A 30 -13.34 3.17 5.95
C PRO A 30 -14.20 3.29 7.21
N THR A 31 -13.55 3.47 8.35
CA THR A 31 -14.19 3.48 9.66
C THR A 31 -13.56 4.55 10.54
N ARG A 32 -14.32 5.05 11.50
CA ARG A 32 -13.84 5.90 12.59
C ARG A 32 -13.84 5.19 13.94
N ASP A 33 -14.18 3.89 13.96
CA ASP A 33 -14.22 3.09 15.19
C ASP A 33 -12.80 2.91 15.76
N PRO A 34 -12.50 3.48 16.94
CA PRO A 34 -11.19 3.35 17.57
C PRO A 34 -10.87 1.90 17.96
N ALA A 35 -11.88 1.09 18.30
CA ALA A 35 -11.67 -0.30 18.68
C ALA A 35 -11.23 -1.13 17.48
N LEU A 36 -11.89 -0.98 16.33
CA LEU A 36 -11.46 -1.61 15.09
C LEU A 36 -10.09 -1.12 14.63
N LEU A 37 -9.80 0.18 14.73
CA LEU A 37 -8.47 0.73 14.45
C LEU A 37 -7.39 0.06 15.30
N GLY A 38 -7.63 -0.08 16.61
CA GLY A 38 -6.72 -0.79 17.52
C GLY A 38 -6.50 -2.25 17.14
N ARG A 39 -7.55 -2.97 16.71
CA ARG A 39 -7.45 -4.37 16.24
C ARG A 39 -6.62 -4.50 14.97
N VAL A 40 -6.78 -3.57 14.02
CA VAL A 40 -6.01 -3.54 12.76
C VAL A 40 -4.55 -3.20 13.04
N ALA A 41 -4.28 -2.15 13.82
CA ALA A 41 -2.92 -1.80 14.25
C ALA A 41 -2.23 -2.95 15.01
N ALA A 42 -2.96 -3.66 15.86
CA ALA A 42 -2.44 -4.85 16.54
C ALA A 42 -2.13 -6.00 15.58
N ALA A 43 -2.88 -6.16 14.49
CA ALA A 43 -2.57 -7.16 13.45
C ALA A 43 -1.29 -6.81 12.69
N LEU A 44 -1.07 -5.53 12.37
CA LEU A 44 0.18 -5.06 11.75
C LEU A 44 1.38 -5.22 12.68
N ARG A 45 1.28 -4.85 13.96
CA ARG A 45 2.35 -5.16 14.94
C ARG A 45 2.65 -6.65 15.02
N ARG A 46 1.61 -7.49 15.12
CA ARG A 46 1.78 -8.95 15.09
C ARG A 46 2.35 -9.48 13.77
N LEU A 47 2.28 -8.74 12.67
CA LEU A 47 3.03 -9.09 11.47
C LEU A 47 4.50 -8.70 11.68
N HIS A 48 4.75 -7.41 11.90
CA HIS A 48 6.08 -6.81 11.90
C HIS A 48 7.01 -7.32 13.02
N ASP A 49 6.47 -7.72 14.17
CA ASP A 49 7.21 -8.34 15.28
C ASP A 49 7.52 -9.83 15.01
N GLY A 50 7.39 -10.28 13.77
CA GLY A 50 7.47 -11.67 13.36
C GLY A 50 8.87 -12.15 13.04
N PRO A 51 9.01 -13.47 12.80
CA PRO A 51 10.26 -13.99 12.27
C PRO A 51 10.59 -13.28 10.94
N PRO A 52 11.86 -12.97 10.69
CA PRO A 52 12.27 -12.29 9.47
C PRO A 52 11.87 -13.12 8.25
N PHE A 53 11.31 -12.45 7.24
CA PHE A 53 11.08 -13.10 5.94
C PHE A 53 12.40 -13.32 5.20
N PRO A 54 12.48 -14.38 4.36
CA PRO A 54 13.63 -14.58 3.49
C PRO A 54 13.93 -13.34 2.65
N ARG A 55 15.21 -13.14 2.33
CA ARG A 55 15.58 -12.11 1.35
C ARG A 55 14.97 -12.51 0.01
N GLY A 56 14.26 -11.57 -0.59
CA GLY A 56 13.63 -11.70 -1.90
C GLY A 56 13.79 -10.41 -2.70
N PRO A 57 13.01 -10.25 -3.79
CA PRO A 57 13.03 -9.02 -4.58
C PRO A 57 12.80 -7.78 -3.73
N SER A 58 13.60 -6.75 -3.99
CA SER A 58 13.39 -5.42 -3.42
C SER A 58 12.12 -4.79 -3.99
N ARG A 59 11.62 -3.75 -3.33
CA ARG A 59 10.49 -2.98 -3.88
C ARG A 59 10.86 -2.34 -5.23
N MET A 60 12.12 -1.93 -5.41
CA MET A 60 12.60 -1.45 -6.72
C MET A 60 12.67 -2.54 -7.79
N ASP A 61 12.96 -3.80 -7.44
CA ASP A 61 12.82 -4.93 -8.39
C ASP A 61 11.36 -5.11 -8.81
N PHE A 62 10.44 -5.01 -7.85
CA PHE A 62 9.01 -5.07 -8.13
C PHE A 62 8.57 -3.92 -9.04
N LEU A 63 9.02 -2.68 -8.78
CA LEU A 63 8.71 -1.53 -9.62
C LEU A 63 9.22 -1.70 -11.06
N ARG A 64 10.44 -2.22 -11.24
CA ARG A 64 10.99 -2.57 -12.56
C ARG A 64 10.14 -3.64 -13.27
N SER A 65 9.62 -4.61 -12.54
CA SER A 65 8.70 -5.61 -13.09
C SER A 65 7.39 -4.98 -13.56
N LEU A 66 6.82 -4.04 -12.80
CA LEU A 66 5.62 -3.31 -13.22
C LEU A 66 5.89 -2.41 -14.43
N ASP A 67 7.05 -1.75 -14.48
CA ASP A 67 7.50 -0.95 -15.61
C ASP A 67 7.59 -1.76 -16.90
N ALA A 68 8.25 -2.93 -16.85
CA ALA A 68 8.34 -3.86 -17.97
C ALA A 68 6.96 -4.40 -18.40
N GLN A 69 6.06 -4.67 -17.44
CA GLN A 69 4.69 -5.08 -17.74
C GLN A 69 3.90 -3.98 -18.48
N CYS A 70 3.99 -2.72 -18.03
CA CYS A 70 3.39 -1.60 -18.74
C CYS A 70 3.92 -1.49 -20.17
N ALA A 71 5.24 -1.56 -20.35
CA ALA A 71 5.87 -1.49 -21.67
C ALA A 71 5.38 -2.61 -22.60
N ALA A 72 5.26 -3.84 -22.08
CA ALA A 72 4.76 -4.97 -22.85
C ALA A 72 3.28 -4.86 -23.22
N LEU A 73 2.45 -4.31 -22.33
CA LEU A 73 0.98 -4.24 -22.51
C LEU A 73 0.52 -3.03 -23.32
N ALA A 74 1.18 -1.88 -23.18
CA ALA A 74 0.73 -0.59 -23.73
C ALA A 74 1.78 0.11 -24.60
N GLY A 75 2.94 -0.52 -24.86
CA GLY A 75 4.02 0.04 -25.68
C GLY A 75 4.86 1.13 -24.99
N ALA A 76 4.53 1.48 -23.74
CA ALA A 76 5.27 2.44 -22.92
C ALA A 76 5.30 1.99 -21.46
N GLY A 77 6.43 2.22 -20.79
CA GLY A 77 6.61 1.93 -19.37
C GLY A 77 5.81 2.86 -18.46
N LEU A 78 6.05 2.76 -17.16
CA LEU A 78 5.54 3.69 -16.16
C LEU A 78 6.03 5.11 -16.45
N PRO A 79 5.31 6.15 -15.98
CA PRO A 79 5.80 7.52 -16.07
C PRO A 79 7.19 7.65 -15.46
N ALA A 80 8.16 8.17 -16.21
CA ALA A 80 9.55 8.22 -15.78
C ALA A 80 9.75 8.99 -14.46
N GLU A 81 8.90 9.99 -14.19
CA GLU A 81 8.89 10.71 -12.92
C GLU A 81 8.49 9.83 -11.74
N LEU A 82 7.49 8.95 -11.90
CA LEU A 82 7.10 7.99 -10.86
C LEU A 82 8.30 7.14 -10.47
N VAL A 83 9.00 6.57 -11.46
CA VAL A 83 10.16 5.71 -11.23
C VAL A 83 11.29 6.47 -10.53
N ARG A 84 11.63 7.68 -10.99
CA ARG A 84 12.67 8.51 -10.38
C ARG A 84 12.32 8.93 -8.96
N THR A 85 11.07 9.32 -8.70
CA THR A 85 10.64 9.74 -7.36
C THR A 85 10.62 8.57 -6.40
N ALA A 86 10.10 7.40 -6.81
CA ALA A 86 10.14 6.19 -5.99
C ALA A 86 11.59 5.83 -5.61
N ASP A 87 12.48 5.78 -6.60
CA ASP A 87 13.91 5.51 -6.40
C ASP A 87 14.60 6.50 -5.45
N ALA A 88 14.27 7.79 -5.55
CA ALA A 88 14.78 8.81 -4.61
C ALA A 88 14.25 8.60 -3.19
N LEU A 89 12.94 8.33 -3.03
CA LEU A 89 12.33 8.08 -1.72
C LEU A 89 12.89 6.83 -1.04
N GLU A 90 13.16 5.76 -1.80
CA GLU A 90 13.80 4.54 -1.32
C GLU A 90 15.19 4.81 -0.76
N ARG A 91 16.01 5.62 -1.47
CA ARG A 91 17.33 6.02 -1.00
C ARG A 91 17.26 6.86 0.28
N VAL A 92 16.29 7.75 0.39
CA VAL A 92 16.10 8.58 1.59
C VAL A 92 15.63 7.73 2.78
N SER A 93 14.69 6.81 2.56
CA SER A 93 14.13 5.97 3.61
C SER A 93 15.09 4.87 4.08
N GLY A 94 15.93 4.34 3.20
CA GLY A 94 16.75 3.15 3.43
C GLY A 94 17.61 3.20 4.70
N PRO A 95 18.40 4.26 4.94
CA PRO A 95 19.23 4.38 6.15
C PRO A 95 18.45 4.39 7.47
N HIS A 96 17.16 4.74 7.42
CA HIS A 96 16.28 4.85 8.59
C HIS A 96 15.30 3.67 8.72
N ALA A 97 15.28 2.76 7.75
CA ALA A 97 14.36 1.64 7.71
C ALA A 97 14.85 0.50 8.60
N HIS A 98 13.99 0.06 9.53
CA HIS A 98 14.17 -1.21 10.22
C HIS A 98 13.47 -2.32 9.43
N ALA A 99 14.23 -3.30 8.95
CA ALA A 99 13.68 -4.41 8.17
C ALA A 99 12.84 -5.33 9.06
N ALA A 100 11.57 -5.51 8.71
CA ALA A 100 10.62 -6.41 9.34
C ALA A 100 9.89 -7.25 8.28
N PRO A 101 9.30 -8.42 8.63
CA PRO A 101 8.35 -9.09 7.74
C PRO A 101 7.18 -8.15 7.43
N CYS A 102 7.01 -7.79 6.16
CA CYS A 102 5.93 -6.91 5.70
C CYS A 102 5.05 -7.61 4.67
N HIS A 103 3.80 -7.22 4.60
CA HIS A 103 2.82 -7.68 3.62
C HIS A 103 3.09 -7.02 2.26
N ARG A 104 3.51 -5.76 2.24
CA ARG A 104 3.80 -4.94 1.05
C ARG A 104 2.61 -4.68 0.11
N ASP A 105 1.39 -5.01 0.53
CA ASP A 105 0.14 -4.64 -0.17
C ASP A 105 -1.05 -4.61 0.82
N VAL A 106 -0.95 -3.78 1.86
CA VAL A 106 -1.99 -3.66 2.89
C VAL A 106 -3.15 -2.79 2.41
N ASN A 107 -3.75 -3.11 1.27
CA ASN A 107 -4.98 -2.47 0.82
C ASN A 107 -6.20 -3.02 1.61
N PRO A 108 -7.32 -2.29 1.71
CA PRO A 108 -8.44 -2.69 2.57
C PRO A 108 -9.11 -4.01 2.17
N ASN A 109 -8.98 -4.44 0.92
CA ASN A 109 -9.51 -5.74 0.48
C ASN A 109 -8.67 -6.92 0.99
N ASN A 110 -7.39 -6.67 1.28
CA ASN A 110 -6.48 -7.65 1.87
C ASN A 110 -6.57 -7.71 3.40
N VAL A 111 -7.43 -6.88 4.03
CA VAL A 111 -7.66 -6.86 5.48
C VAL A 111 -9.06 -7.38 5.79
N LEU A 112 -9.17 -8.59 6.32
CA LEU A 112 -10.45 -9.19 6.70
C LEU A 112 -10.74 -8.97 8.19
N VAL A 113 -11.87 -8.33 8.48
CA VAL A 113 -12.39 -8.12 9.83
C VAL A 113 -13.33 -9.28 10.15
N ALA A 114 -12.88 -10.20 11.01
CA ALA A 114 -13.70 -11.28 11.55
C ALA A 114 -14.18 -10.93 12.97
N ALA A 115 -15.01 -11.80 13.56
CA ALA A 115 -15.50 -11.59 14.93
C ALA A 115 -14.37 -11.64 15.98
N ASP A 116 -13.43 -12.58 15.84
CA ASP A 116 -12.37 -12.81 16.82
C ASP A 116 -11.17 -11.89 16.59
N ARG A 117 -10.74 -11.70 15.34
CA ARG A 117 -9.54 -10.90 15.00
C ARG A 117 -9.58 -10.33 13.59
N VAL A 118 -8.53 -9.59 13.26
CA VAL A 118 -8.24 -9.13 11.89
C VAL A 118 -7.23 -10.09 11.25
N TYR A 119 -7.51 -10.49 10.02
CA TYR A 119 -6.66 -11.32 9.19
C TYR A 119 -6.14 -10.52 7.99
N LEU A 120 -4.91 -10.80 7.56
CA LEU A 120 -4.34 -10.35 6.30
C LEU A 120 -4.35 -11.51 5.30
N VAL A 121 -4.70 -11.24 4.06
CA VAL A 121 -4.79 -12.20 2.96
C VAL A 121 -4.08 -11.67 1.71
N ASP A 122 -3.85 -12.54 0.72
CA ASP A 122 -3.09 -12.22 -0.48
C ASP A 122 -1.62 -11.82 -0.19
N TRP A 123 -0.85 -12.80 0.28
CA TRP A 123 0.54 -12.64 0.69
C TRP A 123 1.54 -12.69 -0.48
N THR A 124 1.09 -12.50 -1.72
CA THR A 124 1.90 -12.72 -2.93
C THR A 124 3.05 -11.72 -3.07
N THR A 125 2.92 -10.53 -2.48
CA THR A 125 3.94 -9.48 -2.48
C THR A 125 4.77 -9.42 -1.21
N ALA A 126 4.49 -10.28 -0.23
CA ALA A 126 5.09 -10.24 1.09
C ALA A 126 6.62 -10.39 1.05
N GLY A 127 7.32 -9.65 1.92
CA GLY A 127 8.78 -9.69 2.01
C GLY A 127 9.33 -8.73 3.06
N ALA A 128 10.63 -8.81 3.35
CA ALA A 128 11.28 -7.93 4.33
C ALA A 128 11.22 -6.45 3.89
N GLY A 129 10.74 -5.54 4.72
CA GLY A 129 10.58 -4.12 4.37
C GLY A 129 10.48 -3.21 5.59
N ASP A 130 10.26 -1.92 5.35
CA ASP A 130 9.94 -0.96 6.42
C ASP A 130 8.46 -1.07 6.81
N PRO A 131 8.12 -1.42 8.08
CA PRO A 131 6.77 -1.41 8.61
C PRO A 131 5.94 -0.16 8.34
N PHE A 132 6.59 1.00 8.27
CA PHE A 132 5.88 2.27 8.06
C PHE A 132 5.24 2.29 6.67
N VAL A 133 5.78 1.57 5.69
CA VAL A 133 5.20 1.45 4.35
C VAL A 133 3.91 0.65 4.37
N ASP A 134 3.84 -0.47 5.11
CA ASP A 134 2.61 -1.25 5.30
C ASP A 134 1.52 -0.41 6.01
N VAL A 135 1.90 0.33 7.05
CA VAL A 135 0.99 1.25 7.77
C VAL A 135 0.48 2.35 6.82
N ALA A 136 1.38 2.94 6.02
CA ALA A 136 1.02 3.98 5.08
C ALA A 136 0.14 3.47 3.93
N GLN A 137 0.37 2.25 3.44
CA GLN A 137 -0.44 1.59 2.42
C GLN A 137 -1.90 1.44 2.84
N LEU A 138 -2.13 1.03 4.09
CA LEU A 138 -3.48 0.98 4.66
C LEU A 138 -4.11 2.38 4.73
N GLY A 139 -3.30 3.38 5.08
CA GLY A 139 -3.70 4.79 5.14
C GLY A 139 -4.07 5.42 3.79
N VAL A 140 -3.63 4.86 2.66
CA VAL A 140 -4.01 5.39 1.32
C VAL A 140 -5.51 5.26 1.09
N PHE A 141 -6.11 4.11 1.39
CA PHE A 141 -7.50 3.82 1.03
C PHE A 141 -8.46 3.76 2.24
N ALA A 142 -8.03 3.22 3.39
CA ALA A 142 -8.91 3.08 4.55
C ALA A 142 -8.95 4.33 5.46
N TYR A 143 -7.86 5.10 5.50
CA TYR A 143 -7.68 6.25 6.39
C TYR A 143 -7.16 7.49 5.65
N PRO A 144 -7.88 8.00 4.63
CA PRO A 144 -7.36 8.97 3.67
C PRO A 144 -7.25 10.42 4.17
N ARG A 145 -7.68 10.73 5.40
CA ARG A 145 -7.56 12.08 5.99
C ARG A 145 -6.35 12.19 6.92
N PRO A 146 -5.69 13.36 7.04
CA PRO A 146 -4.51 13.55 7.89
C PRO A 146 -4.70 13.05 9.33
N GLU A 147 -5.83 13.39 9.96
CA GLU A 147 -6.11 13.02 11.35
C GLU A 147 -6.32 11.51 11.52
N GLN A 148 -6.83 10.84 10.47
CA GLN A 148 -6.98 9.38 10.49
C GLN A 148 -5.64 8.67 10.32
N ARG A 149 -4.72 9.24 9.53
CA ARG A 149 -3.36 8.71 9.39
C ARG A 149 -2.57 8.88 10.67
N GLU A 150 -2.70 10.02 11.34
CA GLU A 150 -2.09 10.24 12.67
C GLU A 150 -2.62 9.20 13.66
N ALA A 151 -3.95 9.04 13.76
CA ALA A 151 -4.55 8.04 14.64
C ALA A 151 -4.10 6.61 14.31
N LEU A 152 -3.95 6.26 13.02
CA LEU A 152 -3.43 4.97 12.60
C LEU A 152 -1.96 4.77 13.01
N LEU A 153 -1.13 5.78 12.81
CA LEU A 153 0.28 5.75 13.17
C LEU A 153 0.45 5.58 14.69
N GLU A 154 -0.24 6.38 15.50
CA GLU A 154 -0.19 6.28 16.96
C GLU A 154 -0.77 4.96 17.46
N ALA A 155 -1.89 4.51 16.89
CA ALA A 155 -2.46 3.21 17.20
C ALA A 155 -1.48 2.08 16.87
N TYR A 156 -0.72 2.18 15.78
CA TYR A 156 0.34 1.24 15.40
C TYR A 156 1.53 1.28 16.37
N LEU A 157 2.02 2.48 16.71
CA LEU A 157 3.15 2.67 17.63
C LEU A 157 2.82 2.29 19.08
N GLY A 158 1.55 2.38 19.48
CA GLY A 158 1.12 2.20 20.87
C GLY A 158 1.49 3.38 21.78
N ARG A 159 1.87 4.52 21.18
CA ARG A 159 2.25 5.78 21.85
C ARG A 159 1.99 6.97 20.91
N PRO A 160 1.95 8.20 21.43
CA PRO A 160 1.95 9.38 20.58
C PRO A 160 3.13 9.39 19.59
N ALA A 161 2.88 9.86 18.38
CA ALA A 161 3.91 9.96 17.34
C ALA A 161 4.88 11.10 17.68
N SER A 162 6.18 10.82 17.54
CA SER A 162 7.21 11.86 17.56
C SER A 162 7.32 12.52 16.19
N ASP A 163 8.06 13.63 16.10
CA ASP A 163 8.30 14.29 14.82
C ASP A 163 9.10 13.42 13.85
N ASP A 164 10.01 12.58 14.37
CA ASP A 164 10.71 11.57 13.56
C ASP A 164 9.76 10.50 13.00
N ASP A 165 8.83 9.99 13.82
CA ASP A 165 7.81 9.04 13.35
C ASP A 165 6.96 9.67 12.23
N ARG A 166 6.54 10.94 12.41
CA ARG A 166 5.75 11.66 11.40
C ARG A 166 6.53 11.85 10.11
N ALA A 167 7.81 12.23 10.20
CA ALA A 167 8.68 12.38 9.03
C ALA A 167 8.84 11.05 8.28
N ARG A 168 9.10 9.96 9.00
CA ARG A 168 9.17 8.60 8.41
C ARG A 168 7.85 8.17 7.78
N ALA A 169 6.73 8.45 8.43
CA ALA A 169 5.40 8.12 7.92
C ALA A 169 5.06 8.90 6.63
N ARG A 170 5.54 10.14 6.47
CA ARG A 170 5.39 10.90 5.21
C ARG A 170 6.17 10.28 4.07
N VAL A 171 7.43 9.94 4.29
CA VAL A 171 8.25 9.26 3.28
C VAL A 171 7.60 7.93 2.89
N ALA A 172 7.17 7.14 3.89
CA ALA A 172 6.49 5.87 3.67
C ALA A 172 5.16 6.02 2.91
N ARG A 173 4.41 7.10 3.14
CA ARG A 173 3.20 7.43 2.37
C ARG A 173 3.50 7.78 0.93
N ALA A 174 4.49 8.63 0.67
CA ALA A 174 4.91 8.97 -0.69
C ALA A 174 5.32 7.71 -1.47
N ILE A 175 6.05 6.82 -0.79
CA ILE A 175 6.38 5.49 -1.30
C ILE A 175 5.11 4.68 -1.62
N ALA A 176 4.19 4.52 -0.66
CA ALA A 176 2.98 3.73 -0.86
C ALA A 176 2.14 4.24 -2.05
N LEU A 177 2.02 5.56 -2.18
CA LEU A 177 1.34 6.20 -3.32
C LEU A 177 2.02 5.87 -4.66
N ALA A 178 3.35 5.86 -4.72
CA ALA A 178 4.10 5.52 -5.93
C ALA A 178 3.83 4.07 -6.39
N TYR A 179 3.88 3.12 -5.44
CA TYR A 179 3.66 1.70 -5.74
C TYR A 179 2.20 1.40 -6.13
N TYR A 180 1.21 2.02 -5.46
CA TYR A 180 -0.17 1.90 -5.90
C TYR A 180 -0.40 2.56 -7.25
N ALA A 181 0.18 3.74 -7.52
CA ALA A 181 0.08 4.38 -8.83
C ALA A 181 0.62 3.45 -9.93
N ALA A 182 1.78 2.80 -9.71
CA ALA A 182 2.35 1.83 -10.63
C ALA A 182 1.42 0.64 -10.88
N GLY A 183 0.83 0.07 -9.83
CA GLY A 183 -0.15 -1.03 -9.95
C GLY A 183 -1.38 -0.62 -10.78
N PHE A 184 -1.92 0.58 -10.54
CA PHE A 184 -3.05 1.10 -11.32
C PHE A 184 -2.68 1.45 -12.77
N PHE A 185 -1.43 1.85 -13.05
CA PHE A 185 -0.95 1.99 -14.44
C PHE A 185 -0.90 0.65 -15.16
N VAL A 186 -0.43 -0.43 -14.51
CA VAL A 186 -0.48 -1.78 -15.09
C VAL A 186 -1.93 -2.21 -15.33
N ALA A 187 -2.83 -1.94 -14.39
CA ALA A 187 -4.25 -2.22 -14.57
C ALA A 187 -4.86 -1.43 -15.75
N ALA A 188 -4.48 -0.17 -15.95
CA ALA A 188 -4.88 0.63 -17.10
C ALA A 188 -4.31 0.08 -18.42
N ALA A 189 -3.03 -0.32 -18.42
CA ALA A 189 -2.38 -0.91 -19.59
C ALA A 189 -3.10 -2.20 -20.05
N ARG A 190 -3.58 -3.03 -19.11
CA ARG A 190 -4.42 -4.21 -19.41
C ARG A 190 -5.76 -3.88 -20.07
N LEU A 191 -6.24 -2.65 -19.93
CA LEU A 191 -7.47 -2.15 -20.56
C LEU A 191 -7.22 -1.37 -21.85
N GLY A 192 -6.00 -1.42 -22.40
CA GLY A 192 -5.66 -0.78 -23.67
C GLY A 192 -4.99 0.59 -23.57
N GLY A 193 -4.58 1.03 -22.37
CA GLY A 193 -3.70 2.19 -22.21
C GLY A 193 -4.13 3.21 -21.16
N PRO A 194 -3.50 4.41 -21.14
CA PRO A 194 -3.82 5.48 -20.20
C PRO A 194 -5.30 5.92 -20.34
N PRO A 195 -5.88 6.62 -19.33
CA PRO A 195 -7.25 7.10 -19.44
C PRO A 195 -7.40 8.00 -20.68
N PRO A 196 -8.62 8.14 -21.26
CA PRO A 196 -8.84 9.00 -22.41
C PRO A 196 -8.25 10.41 -22.18
N ALA A 197 -7.53 10.92 -23.17
CA ALA A 197 -6.78 12.17 -23.07
C ALA A 197 -7.69 13.37 -22.76
N GLY A 198 -7.21 14.33 -21.95
CA GLY A 198 -7.75 15.70 -21.92
C GLY A 198 -8.02 16.34 -20.56
N GLU A 199 -7.94 15.62 -19.44
CA GLU A 199 -8.25 16.19 -18.12
C GLU A 199 -7.03 16.20 -17.18
N GLU A 200 -6.82 17.32 -16.48
CA GLU A 200 -5.86 17.38 -15.37
C GLU A 200 -6.22 16.31 -14.32
N PRO A 201 -5.22 15.64 -13.69
CA PRO A 201 -5.51 14.66 -12.67
C PRO A 201 -6.28 15.29 -11.50
N ARG A 202 -7.48 14.78 -11.23
CA ARG A 202 -8.33 15.22 -10.12
C ARG A 202 -7.67 14.93 -8.76
N PRO A 203 -8.04 15.68 -7.69
CA PRO A 203 -7.62 15.36 -6.33
C PRO A 203 -7.93 13.89 -5.97
N PHE A 204 -6.97 13.21 -5.33
CA PHE A 204 -7.12 11.79 -5.01
C PHE A 204 -8.33 11.52 -4.10
N ALA A 205 -8.69 12.44 -3.20
CA ALA A 205 -9.89 12.31 -2.37
C ALA A 205 -11.19 12.20 -3.20
N GLU A 206 -11.32 12.95 -4.30
CA GLU A 206 -12.49 12.88 -5.19
C GLU A 206 -12.51 11.57 -5.97
N VAL A 207 -11.35 11.16 -6.50
CA VAL A 207 -11.22 9.90 -7.25
C VAL A 207 -11.45 8.70 -6.32
N LEU A 208 -10.99 8.76 -5.08
CA LEU A 208 -11.22 7.73 -4.07
C LEU A 208 -12.71 7.60 -3.72
N ALA A 209 -13.42 8.72 -3.58
CA ALA A 209 -14.86 8.71 -3.35
C ALA A 209 -15.62 8.08 -4.52
N ALA A 210 -15.27 8.45 -5.76
CA ALA A 210 -15.87 7.86 -6.97
C ALA A 210 -15.55 6.36 -7.09
N PHE A 211 -14.29 5.97 -6.87
CA PHE A 211 -13.83 4.59 -6.89
C PHE A 211 -14.53 3.73 -5.83
N GLY A 212 -14.74 4.27 -4.63
CA GLY A 212 -15.47 3.57 -3.56
C GLY A 212 -16.96 3.39 -3.85
N ALA A 213 -17.59 4.32 -4.57
CA ALA A 213 -19.01 4.27 -4.90
C ALA A 213 -19.32 3.37 -6.11
N ALA A 214 -18.47 3.40 -7.14
CA ALA A 214 -18.64 2.62 -8.37
C ALA A 214 -17.26 2.25 -8.96
N PRO A 215 -16.57 1.25 -8.37
CA PRO A 215 -15.22 0.86 -8.80
C PRO A 215 -15.19 0.42 -10.26
N GLU A 216 -16.24 -0.24 -10.74
CA GLU A 216 -16.40 -0.70 -12.12
C GLU A 216 -16.54 0.44 -13.14
N ARG A 217 -16.93 1.63 -12.69
CA ARG A 217 -17.08 2.83 -13.53
C ARG A 217 -15.86 3.74 -13.48
N THR A 218 -14.92 3.46 -12.59
CA THR A 218 -13.73 4.29 -12.41
C THR A 218 -12.55 3.67 -13.13
N HIS A 219 -12.13 4.30 -14.24
CA HIS A 219 -11.01 3.78 -15.02
C HIS A 219 -9.72 3.70 -14.16
N PRO A 220 -8.98 2.57 -14.16
CA PRO A 220 -7.75 2.42 -13.38
C PRO A 220 -6.72 3.52 -13.65
N GLY A 221 -6.63 3.98 -14.89
CA GLY A 221 -5.75 5.07 -15.29
C GLY A 221 -6.07 6.42 -14.61
N THR A 222 -7.35 6.68 -14.30
CA THR A 222 -7.77 7.87 -13.53
C THR A 222 -7.28 7.76 -12.09
N VAL A 223 -7.34 6.57 -11.49
CA VAL A 223 -6.81 6.32 -10.14
C VAL A 223 -5.29 6.46 -10.13
N ALA A 224 -4.60 5.89 -11.12
CA ALA A 224 -3.15 5.99 -11.28
C ALA A 224 -2.68 7.45 -11.36
N ALA A 225 -3.33 8.27 -12.18
CA ALA A 225 -3.00 9.67 -12.36
C ALA A 225 -3.22 10.49 -11.07
N ALA A 226 -4.30 10.22 -10.33
CA ALA A 226 -4.59 10.90 -9.08
C ALA A 226 -3.61 10.51 -7.97
N LEU A 227 -3.24 9.24 -7.87
CA LEU A 227 -2.20 8.75 -6.95
C LEU A 227 -0.83 9.35 -7.28
N LEU A 228 -0.46 9.43 -8.57
CA LEU A 228 0.79 10.06 -9.01
C LEU A 228 0.82 11.55 -8.64
N ARG A 229 -0.30 12.27 -8.82
CA ARG A 229 -0.42 13.68 -8.41
C ARG A 229 -0.26 13.86 -6.90
N GLU A 230 -0.86 12.97 -6.10
CA GLU A 230 -0.73 12.99 -4.64
C GLU A 230 0.70 12.68 -4.21
N MET A 231 1.33 11.66 -4.80
CA MET A 231 2.74 11.30 -4.57
C MET A 231 3.67 12.49 -4.80
N ARG A 232 3.45 13.27 -5.88
CA ARG A 232 4.24 14.48 -6.17
C ARG A 232 4.13 15.52 -5.06
N ARG A 233 2.91 15.74 -4.54
CA ARG A 233 2.67 16.69 -3.43
C ARG A 233 3.43 16.26 -2.18
N GLU A 234 3.26 15.00 -1.78
CA GLU A 234 3.94 14.45 -0.60
C GLU A 234 5.47 14.48 -0.74
N ALA A 235 6.02 14.14 -1.91
CA ALA A 235 7.46 14.17 -2.16
C ALA A 235 8.06 15.60 -2.14
N GLN A 236 7.29 16.60 -2.57
CA GLN A 236 7.68 18.01 -2.47
C GLN A 236 7.72 18.49 -1.02
N ASP A 237 6.76 18.05 -0.20
CA ASP A 237 6.70 18.42 1.21
C ASP A 237 7.83 17.77 2.02
N VAL A 238 8.15 16.51 1.74
CA VAL A 238 9.35 15.81 2.27
C VAL A 238 10.62 16.59 1.90
N SER A 239 10.77 17.00 0.64
CA SER A 239 11.96 17.73 0.17
C SER A 239 12.11 19.12 0.79
N ARG A 240 11.02 19.73 1.26
CA ARG A 240 11.00 21.07 1.87
C ARG A 240 11.13 21.05 3.39
N GLY A 241 11.24 19.86 4.01
CA GLY A 241 11.30 19.72 5.47
C GLY A 241 10.08 20.29 6.18
N ARG A 242 8.91 20.32 5.52
CA ARG A 242 7.70 20.89 6.12
C ARG A 242 7.11 19.93 7.16
N PRO A 243 6.78 20.42 8.37
CA PRO A 243 6.12 19.66 9.41
C PRO A 243 4.66 19.38 9.08
#